data_AF-A0A7J6F276-F1
#
_entry.id   AF-A0A7J6F276-F1
#
_cell.length_a   1.000
_cell.length_b   1.000
_cell.length_c   1.000
_cell.angle_alpha   90.00
_cell.angle_beta   90.00
_cell.angle_gamma   90.00
#
_symmetry.space_group_name_H-M   'P 1'
#
loop_
_entity.id
_entity.type
_entity.pdbx_description
1 polymer ?
#
loop_
_entity_poly.entity_id
_entity_poly.type
_entity_poly.pdbx_seq_one_letter_code
_entity_poly.pdbx_strand_id
1 'polypeptide(L)'
;MSRYRGPRFKKIRRLGALPGLTSKNGSTGERSFADIITSIRYWVIHSITIPSLFIAGWLFVSTGLAYDVFGSPRPNEYFTESRQGVPLITGRFDSLEQLDEFNRTYPIFTVRWLAVHGLAVPTVSFLGSISAMQFIQR
;
A
#
# COMPACT_ATOMS: atom_id res chain seq x y z
N MET A 1 20.60 20.35 -83.80
CA MET A 1 19.37 19.92 -83.11
C MET A 1 19.76 19.15 -81.85
N SER A 2 19.57 19.75 -80.67
CA SER A 2 19.91 19.15 -79.37
C SER A 2 18.73 18.32 -78.84
N ARG A 3 18.95 17.05 -78.49
CA ARG A 3 17.93 16.23 -77.79
C ARG A 3 18.09 16.43 -76.28
N TYR A 4 17.16 17.16 -75.69
CA TYR A 4 17.02 17.27 -74.24
C TYR A 4 16.58 15.91 -73.67
N ARG A 5 17.34 15.35 -72.72
CA ARG A 5 16.93 14.19 -71.91
C ARG A 5 16.53 14.70 -70.53
N GLY A 6 15.23 14.62 -70.22
CA GLY A 6 14.69 15.06 -68.93
C GLY A 6 15.15 14.21 -67.73
N PRO A 7 14.89 14.68 -66.49
CA PRO A 7 15.35 14.03 -65.27
C PRO A 7 14.67 12.66 -65.07
N ARG A 8 15.46 11.60 -64.89
CA ARG A 8 14.94 10.29 -64.47
C ARG A 8 14.68 10.30 -62.96
N PHE A 9 13.41 10.41 -62.57
CA PHE A 9 12.99 10.13 -61.21
C PHE A 9 13.17 8.63 -60.91
N LYS A 10 14.16 8.30 -60.07
CA LYS A 10 14.32 6.94 -59.54
C LYS A 10 13.16 6.68 -58.58
N LYS A 11 12.38 5.64 -58.89
CA LYS A 11 11.29 5.13 -58.03
C LYS A 11 11.88 4.79 -56.66
N ILE A 12 11.51 5.57 -55.64
CA ILE A 12 11.88 5.30 -54.25
C ILE A 12 11.26 3.94 -53.91
N ARG A 13 12.13 2.94 -53.68
CA ARG A 13 11.73 1.66 -53.14
C ARG A 13 11.05 1.98 -51.81
N ARG A 14 9.77 1.62 -51.66
CA ARG A 14 9.04 1.80 -50.38
C ARG A 14 9.96 1.28 -49.28
N LEU A 15 10.36 2.15 -48.36
CA LEU A 15 11.14 1.75 -47.20
C LEU A 15 10.36 0.60 -46.57
N GLY A 16 10.93 -0.61 -46.64
CA GLY A 16 10.52 -1.67 -45.73
C GLY A 16 10.60 -1.11 -44.33
N ALA A 17 9.61 -1.42 -43.49
CA ALA A 17 9.54 -0.98 -42.12
C ALA A 17 10.94 -1.07 -41.48
N LEU A 18 11.48 0.08 -41.07
CA LEU A 18 12.79 0.16 -40.45
C LEU A 18 12.81 -0.79 -39.24
N PRO A 19 13.79 -1.70 -39.12
CA PRO A 19 13.92 -2.53 -37.92
C PRO A 19 14.20 -1.58 -36.75
N GLY A 20 13.20 -1.39 -35.88
CA GLY A 20 13.25 -0.42 -34.79
C GLY A 20 12.04 0.52 -34.70
N LEU A 21 11.09 0.47 -35.63
CA LEU A 21 9.81 1.21 -35.56
C LEU A 21 8.63 0.32 -35.13
N THR A 22 8.87 -0.68 -34.28
CA THR A 22 7.77 -1.24 -33.50
C THR A 22 7.51 -0.26 -32.36
N SER A 23 6.30 0.31 -32.32
CA SER A 23 5.81 0.99 -31.11
C SER A 23 6.08 0.06 -29.94
N LYS A 24 6.97 0.44 -29.02
CA LYS A 24 7.14 -0.26 -27.75
C LYS A 24 5.81 -0.10 -27.02
N ASN A 25 4.93 -1.08 -27.19
CA ASN A 25 3.69 -1.17 -26.45
C ASN A 25 4.11 -1.18 -24.97
N GLY A 26 3.79 -0.11 -24.25
CA GLY A 26 4.29 0.11 -22.89
C GLY A 26 3.78 -0.98 -21.96
N SER A 27 4.62 -1.98 -21.70
CA SER A 27 4.37 -3.01 -20.70
C SER A 27 5.50 -2.96 -19.69
N THR A 28 5.16 -2.88 -18.42
CA THR A 28 6.09 -2.86 -17.29
C THR A 28 6.64 -4.26 -16.96
N GLY A 29 6.17 -5.30 -17.66
CA GLY A 29 6.59 -6.69 -17.43
C GLY A 29 5.88 -7.39 -16.27
N GLU A 30 4.98 -6.69 -15.57
CA GLU A 30 4.17 -7.26 -14.50
C GLU A 30 3.01 -8.09 -15.04
N ARG A 31 2.62 -9.13 -14.30
CA ARG A 31 1.42 -9.91 -14.62
C ARG A 31 0.19 -9.03 -14.45
N SER A 32 -0.75 -9.08 -15.39
CA SER A 32 -1.97 -8.28 -15.30
C SER A 32 -2.78 -8.65 -14.05
N PHE A 33 -3.41 -7.66 -13.42
CA PHE A 33 -4.25 -7.89 -12.23
C PHE A 33 -5.38 -8.90 -12.50
N ALA A 34 -6.00 -8.84 -13.69
CA ALA A 34 -7.05 -9.75 -14.09
C ALA A 34 -6.56 -11.21 -14.09
N ASP A 35 -5.35 -11.46 -14.58
CA ASP A 35 -4.75 -12.82 -14.56
C ASP A 35 -4.42 -13.28 -13.14
N ILE A 36 -4.08 -12.36 -12.24
CA ILE A 36 -3.76 -12.66 -10.83
C ILE A 36 -5.03 -13.09 -10.10
N ILE A 37 -6.09 -12.27 -10.12
CA ILE A 37 -7.32 -12.52 -9.36
C ILE A 37 -8.15 -13.69 -9.91
N THR A 38 -7.94 -14.09 -11.16
CA THR A 38 -8.59 -15.29 -11.75
C THR A 38 -7.77 -16.56 -11.53
N SER A 39 -6.54 -16.46 -11.01
CA SER A 39 -5.66 -17.62 -10.81
C SER A 39 -6.06 -18.42 -9.58
N ILE A 40 -6.17 -19.75 -9.74
CA ILE A 40 -6.46 -20.64 -8.60
C ILE A 40 -5.37 -20.59 -7.52
N ARG A 41 -4.08 -20.49 -7.90
CA ARG A 41 -2.96 -20.40 -6.95
C ARG A 41 -3.05 -19.14 -6.09
N TYR A 42 -3.50 -18.02 -6.67
CA TYR A 42 -3.72 -16.79 -5.92
C TYR A 42 -4.72 -17.03 -4.79
N TRP A 43 -5.86 -17.65 -5.09
CA TRP A 43 -6.88 -17.98 -4.10
C TRP A 43 -6.49 -19.06 -3.09
N VAL A 44 -5.67 -20.05 -3.47
CA VAL A 44 -5.15 -21.04 -2.51
C VAL A 44 -4.35 -20.35 -1.39
N ILE A 45 -3.56 -19.33 -1.73
CA ILE A 45 -2.77 -18.59 -0.74
C ILE A 45 -3.67 -17.59 0.02
N HIS A 46 -4.44 -16.79 -0.72
CA HIS A 46 -5.21 -15.69 -0.14
C HIS A 46 -6.44 -16.13 0.64
N SER A 47 -6.95 -17.34 0.40
CA SER A 47 -8.03 -17.92 1.22
C SER A 47 -7.60 -18.23 2.65
N ILE A 48 -6.30 -18.31 2.93
CA ILE A 48 -5.77 -18.47 4.29
C ILE A 48 -5.28 -17.12 4.81
N THR A 49 -4.44 -16.42 4.06
CA THR A 49 -3.78 -15.20 4.56
C THR A 49 -4.77 -14.06 4.78
N ILE A 50 -5.77 -13.86 3.92
CA ILE A 50 -6.76 -12.78 4.10
C ILE A 50 -7.61 -13.01 5.37
N PRO A 51 -8.24 -14.19 5.57
CA PRO A 51 -8.96 -14.45 6.82
C PRO A 51 -8.08 -14.40 8.06
N SER A 52 -6.82 -14.87 7.99
CA SER A 52 -5.89 -14.77 9.12
C SER A 52 -5.60 -13.33 9.52
N LEU A 53 -5.31 -12.44 8.55
CA LEU A 53 -5.10 -11.02 8.84
C LEU A 53 -6.37 -10.36 9.38
N PHE A 54 -7.53 -10.73 8.85
CA PHE A 54 -8.81 -10.22 9.34
C PHE A 54 -9.06 -10.60 10.80
N ILE A 55 -8.89 -11.89 11.15
CA ILE A 55 -9.06 -12.38 12.53
C ILE A 55 -8.03 -11.72 13.46
N ALA A 56 -6.78 -11.57 13.02
CA ALA A 56 -5.76 -10.87 13.81
C ALA A 56 -6.16 -9.42 14.12
N GLY A 57 -6.64 -8.68 13.12
CA GLY A 57 -7.16 -7.32 13.30
C GLY A 57 -8.40 -7.27 14.19
N TRP A 58 -9.32 -8.23 14.04
CA TRP A 58 -10.50 -8.36 14.90
C TRP A 58 -10.10 -8.58 16.36
N LEU A 59 -9.25 -9.57 16.64
CA LEU A 59 -8.79 -9.90 17.99
C LEU A 59 -8.05 -8.73 18.63
N PHE A 60 -7.24 -8.01 17.87
CA PHE A 60 -6.53 -6.84 18.34
C PHE A 60 -7.47 -5.75 18.90
N VAL A 61 -8.64 -5.54 18.29
CA VAL A 61 -9.66 -4.61 18.79
C VAL A 61 -10.52 -5.25 19.88
N SER A 62 -11.00 -6.48 19.67
CA SER A 62 -11.98 -7.12 20.56
C SER A 62 -11.41 -7.49 21.92
N THR A 63 -10.10 -7.75 22.01
CA THR A 63 -9.41 -8.03 23.29
C THR A 63 -9.15 -6.77 24.11
N GLY A 64 -9.38 -5.59 23.54
CA GLY A 64 -9.06 -4.31 24.17
C GLY A 64 -7.61 -3.87 23.98
N LEU A 65 -6.75 -4.69 23.38
CA LEU A 65 -5.32 -4.41 23.19
C LEU A 65 -5.08 -3.12 22.40
N ALA A 66 -5.95 -2.78 21.45
CA ALA A 66 -5.88 -1.50 20.74
C ALA A 66 -5.97 -0.29 21.69
N TYR A 67 -6.84 -0.31 22.69
CA TYR A 67 -6.99 0.79 23.65
C TYR A 67 -5.72 0.96 24.49
N ASP A 68 -5.14 -0.16 24.93
CA ASP A 68 -3.97 -0.17 25.79
C ASP A 68 -2.69 0.19 25.01
N VAL A 69 -2.57 -0.23 23.75
CA VAL A 69 -1.41 0.08 22.88
C VAL A 69 -1.41 1.54 22.42
N PHE A 70 -2.58 2.15 22.24
CA PHE A 70 -2.69 3.52 21.72
C PHE A 70 -3.03 4.57 22.77
N GLY A 71 -3.38 4.17 23.99
CA GLY A 71 -3.89 5.08 25.01
C GLY A 71 -5.20 5.76 24.60
N SER A 72 -5.96 5.18 23.68
CA SER A 72 -7.27 5.71 23.30
C SER A 72 -8.26 5.39 24.42
N PRO A 73 -8.96 6.38 25.01
CA PRO A 73 -9.92 6.10 26.07
C PRO A 73 -11.05 5.20 25.55
N ARG A 74 -11.38 4.16 26.32
CA ARG A 74 -12.60 3.39 26.08
C ARG A 74 -13.83 4.29 26.29
N PRO A 75 -15.01 3.93 25.78
CA PRO A 75 -16.23 4.74 25.94
C PRO A 75 -16.55 5.14 27.39
N ASN A 76 -16.12 4.34 28.37
CA ASN A 76 -16.31 4.58 29.81
C ASN A 76 -15.10 5.26 30.50
N GLU A 77 -14.05 5.64 29.78
CA GLU A 77 -12.81 6.20 30.34
C GLU A 77 -12.60 7.68 29.99
N TYR A 78 -13.48 8.30 29.20
CA TYR A 78 -13.39 9.72 28.84
C TYR A 78 -13.51 10.65 30.05
N PHE A 79 -14.36 10.27 31.01
CA PHE A 79 -14.63 11.04 32.23
C PHE A 79 -14.62 10.09 33.43
N THR A 80 -14.08 10.57 34.55
CA THR A 80 -14.10 9.84 35.83
C THR A 80 -15.13 10.47 36.75
N GLU A 81 -15.49 9.77 37.84
CA GLU A 81 -16.43 10.31 38.84
C GLU A 81 -15.97 11.65 39.42
N SER A 82 -14.66 11.85 39.55
CA SER A 82 -14.04 13.07 40.06
C SER A 82 -13.75 14.14 38.99
N ARG A 83 -13.72 13.77 37.69
CA ARG A 83 -13.32 14.65 36.59
C ARG A 83 -14.35 14.63 35.46
N GLN A 84 -15.19 15.67 35.42
CA GLN A 84 -16.16 15.90 34.34
C GLN A 84 -15.68 16.92 33.28
N GLY A 85 -14.51 17.54 33.49
CA GLY A 85 -13.88 18.43 32.52
C GLY A 85 -13.03 17.68 31.48
N VAL A 86 -12.88 18.25 30.28
CA VAL A 86 -12.04 17.69 29.21
C VAL A 86 -10.56 17.69 29.64
N PRO A 87 -9.80 16.59 29.47
CA PRO A 87 -8.39 16.53 29.83
C PRO A 87 -7.58 17.26 28.76
N LEU A 88 -7.29 18.54 28.99
CA LEU A 88 -6.56 19.40 28.07
C LEU A 88 -5.12 19.56 28.52
N ILE A 89 -4.17 19.21 27.64
CA ILE A 89 -2.75 19.49 27.87
C ILE A 89 -2.54 20.99 27.66
N THR A 90 -2.09 21.68 28.70
CA THR A 90 -1.91 23.14 28.69
C THR A 90 -0.43 23.54 28.70
N GLY A 91 0.44 22.66 29.17
CA GLY A 91 1.87 22.90 29.27
C GLY A 91 2.68 21.95 28.38
N ARG A 92 3.73 22.47 27.74
CA ARG A 92 4.55 21.71 26.78
C ARG A 92 5.62 20.86 27.46
N PHE A 93 6.17 21.32 28.58
CA PHE A 93 7.34 20.70 29.22
C PHE A 93 6.96 19.68 30.31
N ASP A 94 5.74 19.79 30.82
CA ASP A 94 5.09 18.98 31.84
C ASP A 94 3.95 18.11 31.25
N SER A 95 3.81 18.06 29.93
CA SER A 95 2.70 17.38 29.24
C SER A 95 2.59 15.89 29.58
N LEU A 96 3.70 15.21 29.87
CA LEU A 96 3.70 13.79 30.26
C LEU A 96 3.16 13.60 31.67
N GLU A 97 3.53 14.47 32.60
CA GLU A 97 3.01 14.45 33.97
C GLU A 97 1.52 14.81 33.99
N GLN A 98 1.11 15.83 33.20
CA GLN A 98 -0.31 16.15 32.98
C GLN A 98 -1.07 14.95 32.40
N LEU A 99 -0.48 14.21 31.45
CA LEU A 99 -1.10 12.99 30.89
C LEU A 99 -1.20 11.86 31.91
N ASP A 100 -0.18 11.61 32.74
CA ASP A 100 -0.22 10.59 33.80
C ASP A 100 -1.26 10.93 34.89
N GLU A 101 -1.47 12.22 35.16
CA GLU A 101 -2.52 12.72 36.04
C GLU A 101 -3.92 12.54 35.43
N PHE A 102 -4.08 12.81 34.13
CA PHE A 102 -5.35 12.63 33.42
C PHE A 102 -5.68 11.17 33.12
N ASN A 103 -4.65 10.36 32.91
CA ASN A 103 -4.71 9.00 32.42
C ASN A 103 -3.71 8.15 33.18
N ARG A 104 -4.18 7.38 34.17
CA ARG A 104 -3.37 6.29 34.71
C ARG A 104 -3.21 5.24 33.60
N THR A 105 -2.04 5.25 32.98
CA THR A 105 -1.50 4.19 32.10
C THR A 105 -1.87 4.33 30.63
N TYR A 106 -0.86 4.62 29.79
CA TYR A 106 -0.35 3.80 28.68
C TYR A 106 0.24 4.67 27.55
N PRO A 107 1.30 4.19 26.88
CA PRO A 107 2.10 4.98 25.94
C PRO A 107 1.48 5.14 24.54
N ILE A 108 1.86 6.22 23.87
CA ILE A 108 1.31 6.74 22.61
C ILE A 108 1.95 6.09 21.36
N PHE A 109 1.13 5.80 20.34
CA PHE A 109 1.57 5.80 18.94
C PHE A 109 0.84 6.85 18.09
N THR A 110 1.64 7.63 17.37
CA THR A 110 1.21 8.74 16.51
C THR A 110 0.79 8.27 15.11
N VAL A 111 0.25 9.18 14.29
CA VAL A 111 -0.14 8.97 12.87
C VAL A 111 0.89 8.21 12.04
N ARG A 112 2.18 8.33 12.40
CA ARG A 112 3.30 7.60 11.81
C ARG A 112 3.13 6.07 11.87
N TRP A 113 2.55 5.52 12.93
CA TRP A 113 2.35 4.07 13.06
C TRP A 113 1.21 3.55 12.18
N LEU A 114 0.11 4.31 12.11
CA LEU A 114 -1.03 4.05 11.20
C LEU A 114 -0.59 4.11 9.73
N ALA A 115 0.27 5.09 9.39
CA ALA A 115 0.87 5.17 8.06
C ALA A 115 1.82 3.98 7.78
N VAL A 116 2.63 3.56 8.76
CA VAL A 116 3.52 2.41 8.60
C VAL A 116 2.73 1.12 8.44
N HIS A 117 1.71 0.83 9.25
CA HIS A 117 1.00 -0.45 9.15
C HIS A 117 -0.06 -0.46 8.03
N GLY A 118 -0.72 0.68 7.80
CA GLY A 118 -1.65 0.85 6.68
C GLY A 118 -0.98 0.81 5.30
N LEU A 119 0.31 1.15 5.19
CA LEU A 119 1.06 1.07 3.94
C LEU A 119 2.01 -0.13 3.88
N ALA A 120 2.75 -0.44 4.95
CA ALA A 120 3.74 -1.51 4.92
C ALA A 120 3.10 -2.90 4.86
N VAL A 121 1.95 -3.15 5.50
CA VAL A 121 1.29 -4.46 5.41
C VAL A 121 0.83 -4.74 3.96
N PRO A 122 0.14 -3.81 3.26
CA PRO A 122 -0.12 -3.97 1.84
C PRO A 122 1.14 -4.04 0.98
N THR A 123 2.17 -3.24 1.30
CA THR A 123 3.41 -3.20 0.49
C THR A 123 4.21 -4.49 0.59
N VAL A 124 4.35 -5.06 1.80
CA VAL A 124 5.05 -6.34 2.01
C VAL A 124 4.26 -7.49 1.40
N SER A 125 2.92 -7.48 1.53
CA SER A 125 2.06 -8.46 0.84
C SER A 125 2.20 -8.37 -0.69
N PHE A 126 2.20 -7.16 -1.24
CA PHE A 126 2.36 -6.89 -2.66
C PHE A 126 3.74 -7.32 -3.19
N LEU A 127 4.84 -6.94 -2.53
CA LEU A 127 6.20 -7.32 -2.93
C LEU A 127 6.45 -8.83 -2.76
N GLY A 128 5.90 -9.44 -1.71
CA GLY A 128 5.90 -10.90 -1.53
C GLY A 128 5.19 -11.60 -2.67
N SER A 129 4.07 -11.04 -3.14
CA SER A 129 3.34 -11.57 -4.30
C SER A 129 4.16 -11.46 -5.60
N ILE A 130 4.89 -10.36 -5.83
CA ILE A 130 5.77 -10.19 -7.00
C ILE A 130 6.96 -11.15 -6.95
N SER A 131 7.60 -11.28 -5.79
CA SER A 131 8.73 -12.20 -5.59
C SER A 131 8.32 -13.66 -5.83
N ALA A 132 7.11 -14.05 -5.40
CA ALA A 132 6.55 -15.36 -5.68
C ALA A 132 6.29 -15.61 -7.18
N MET A 133 6.13 -14.56 -7.98
CA MET A 133 5.95 -14.66 -9.44
C MET A 133 7.26 -14.90 -10.20
N GLN A 134 8.42 -14.56 -9.62
CA GLN A 134 9.73 -14.73 -10.28
C GLN A 134 10.14 -16.20 -10.48
N PHE A 135 9.43 -17.15 -9.88
CA PHE A 135 9.74 -18.58 -10.00
C PHE A 135 8.92 -19.34 -11.05
N ILE A 136 8.07 -18.66 -11.84
CA ILE A 136 7.22 -19.31 -12.87
C ILE A 136 7.68 -18.90 -14.27
N GLN A 137 8.88 -19.36 -14.62
CA GLN A 137 9.37 -19.48 -16.00
C GLN A 137 10.17 -20.79 -16.12
N ARG A 138 9.60 -21.90 -15.68
CA ARG A 138 10.09 -23.25 -16.03
C ARG A 138 8.92 -24.05 -16.54
#